data_AF-A0A5J9WI45-F1
#
_entry.id   AF-A0A5J9WI45-F1
#
_cell.length_a   1.000
_cell.length_b   1.000
_cell.length_c   1.000
_cell.angle_alpha   90.00
_cell.angle_beta   90.00
_cell.angle_gamma   90.00
#
_symmetry.space_group_name_H-M   'P 1'
#
loop_
_entity.id
_entity.type
_entity.pdbx_description
1 polymer ?
#
loop_
_entity_poly.entity_id
_entity_poly.type
_entity_poly.pdbx_seq_one_letter_code
_entity_poly.pdbx_strand_id
1 'polypeptide(L)'
;MYDVEIASPENMEFLEKVGSIAIACLKEDMDERPNMKQVAENLQFVRREWKQRQGTYGDQVADEISLESPSISLTMNATGAETPAAVVLHDS
;
A
#
# COMPACT_ATOMS: atom_id res chain seq x y z
N MET A 1 -25.43 -9.68 4.10
CA MET A 1 -24.59 -10.65 3.35
C MET A 1 -23.18 -10.49 3.90
N TYR A 2 -22.56 -11.57 4.34
CA TYR A 2 -21.17 -11.55 4.81
C TYR A 2 -20.26 -11.94 3.66
N ASP A 3 -19.09 -11.32 3.59
CA ASP A 3 -18.08 -11.69 2.61
C ASP A 3 -17.43 -13.01 3.04
N VAL A 4 -17.65 -14.06 2.25
CA VAL A 4 -17.19 -15.43 2.52
C VAL A 4 -15.69 -15.58 2.40
N GLU A 5 -15.03 -14.76 1.58
CA GLU A 5 -13.57 -14.75 1.45
C GLU A 5 -12.93 -14.11 2.68
N ILE A 6 -13.58 -13.08 3.24
CA ILE A 6 -13.13 -12.44 4.48
C ILE A 6 -13.36 -13.37 5.68
N ALA A 7 -14.53 -14.00 5.77
CA ALA A 7 -14.92 -14.85 6.89
C ALA A 7 -14.34 -16.28 6.83
N SER A 8 -13.28 -16.51 6.06
CA SER A 8 -12.63 -17.81 5.99
C SER A 8 -12.05 -18.20 7.36
N PRO A 9 -12.01 -19.50 7.70
CA PRO A 9 -11.44 -19.97 8.97
C PRO A 9 -10.00 -19.51 9.21
N GLU A 10 -9.21 -19.37 8.15
CA GLU A 10 -7.81 -18.90 8.22
C GLU A 10 -7.73 -17.44 8.69
N ASN A 11 -8.76 -16.65 8.39
CA ASN A 11 -8.81 -15.22 8.67
C ASN A 11 -9.47 -14.91 10.03
N MET A 12 -10.25 -15.85 10.58
CA MET A 12 -11.03 -15.64 11.81
C MET A 12 -10.19 -15.20 13.00
N GLU A 13 -9.03 -15.81 13.24
CA GLU A 13 -8.17 -15.43 14.38
C GLU A 13 -7.76 -13.95 14.34
N PHE A 14 -7.50 -13.42 13.14
CA PHE A 14 -7.11 -12.03 12.99
C PHE A 14 -8.30 -11.08 13.05
N LEU A 15 -9.45 -11.49 12.51
CA LEU A 15 -10.69 -10.75 12.66
C LEU A 15 -11.11 -10.64 14.13
N GLU A 16 -10.90 -11.68 14.94
CA GLU A 16 -11.10 -11.64 16.38
C GLU A 16 -10.17 -10.64 17.07
N LYS A 17 -8.90 -10.59 16.66
CA LYS A 17 -7.94 -9.58 17.17
C LYS A 17 -8.36 -8.16 16.82
N VAL A 18 -8.77 -7.90 15.57
CA VAL A 18 -9.29 -6.59 15.14
C VAL A 18 -10.59 -6.25 15.88
N GLY A 19 -11.50 -7.22 16.02
CA GLY A 19 -12.74 -7.08 16.78
C GLY A 19 -12.49 -6.72 18.24
N SER A 20 -11.48 -7.32 18.87
CA SER A 20 -11.08 -7.00 20.25
C SER A 20 -10.59 -5.55 20.38
N ILE A 21 -9.86 -5.04 19.39
CA ILE A 21 -9.45 -3.62 19.33
C ILE A 21 -10.69 -2.73 19.21
N ALA A 22 -11.64 -3.08 18.32
CA ALA A 22 -12.87 -2.32 18.15
C ALA A 22 -13.72 -2.29 19.44
N ILE A 23 -13.85 -3.41 20.15
CA ILE A 23 -14.53 -3.48 21.44
C ILE A 23 -13.86 -2.55 22.46
N ALA A 24 -12.52 -2.53 22.53
CA ALA A 24 -11.81 -1.62 23.42
C ALA A 24 -12.08 -0.14 23.09
N CYS A 25 -12.14 0.22 21.80
CA CYS A 25 -12.48 1.57 21.35
C CYS A 25 -13.93 1.97 21.67
N LEU A 26 -14.83 1.00 21.78
CA LEU A 26 -16.27 1.20 22.02
C LEU A 26 -16.67 1.05 23.50
N LYS A 27 -15.71 0.97 24.42
CA LYS A 27 -16.00 0.94 25.86
C LYS A 27 -16.87 2.13 26.28
N GLU A 28 -17.82 1.86 27.17
CA GLU A 28 -18.74 2.87 27.68
C GLU A 28 -17.99 3.99 28.41
N ASP A 29 -17.07 3.60 29.31
CA ASP A 29 -16.16 4.52 29.95
C ASP A 29 -15.11 5.05 28.97
N MET A 30 -15.06 6.38 28.82
CA MET A 30 -14.13 7.06 27.92
C MET A 30 -12.67 6.97 28.39
N ASP A 31 -12.44 6.91 29.71
CA ASP A 31 -11.09 6.84 30.27
C ASP A 31 -10.47 5.45 30.05
N GLU A 32 -11.29 4.44 29.82
CA GLU A 32 -10.83 3.09 29.48
C GLU A 32 -10.57 2.88 27.98
N ARG A 33 -10.98 3.82 27.12
CA ARG A 33 -10.74 3.71 25.68
C ARG A 33 -9.26 3.91 25.38
N PRO A 34 -8.66 3.11 24.49
CA PRO A 34 -7.29 3.34 24.06
C PRO A 34 -7.17 4.68 23.33
N ASN A 35 -6.05 5.36 23.52
CA ASN A 35 -5.72 6.52 22.68
C ASN A 35 -5.31 6.06 21.26
N MET A 36 -5.31 6.98 20.31
CA MET A 36 -5.03 6.66 18.90
C MET A 36 -3.64 6.06 18.66
N LYS A 37 -2.64 6.39 19.49
CA LYS A 37 -1.31 5.78 19.40
C LYS A 37 -1.38 4.29 19.75
N GLN A 38 -2.06 3.94 20.84
CA GLN A 38 -2.26 2.54 21.25
C GLN A 38 -3.06 1.76 20.20
N VAL A 39 -4.10 2.37 19.60
CA VAL A 39 -4.87 1.76 18.51
C VAL A 39 -3.97 1.47 17.31
N ALA A 40 -3.16 2.44 16.89
CA ALA A 40 -2.24 2.28 15.77
C ALA A 40 -1.20 1.17 16.03
N GLU A 41 -0.60 1.14 17.23
CA GLU A 41 0.37 0.12 17.63
C GLU A 41 -0.27 -1.29 17.62
N ASN A 42 -1.48 -1.44 18.16
CA ASN A 42 -2.20 -2.72 18.18
C ASN A 42 -2.55 -3.18 16.76
N LEU A 43 -3.03 -2.28 15.90
CA LEU A 43 -3.32 -2.61 14.50
C LEU A 43 -2.06 -2.97 13.71
N GLN A 44 -0.94 -2.28 13.94
CA GLN A 44 0.34 -2.64 13.33
C GLN A 44 0.81 -4.03 13.75
N PHE A 45 0.63 -4.39 15.03
CA PHE A 45 0.96 -5.73 15.51
C PHE A 45 0.13 -6.79 14.76
N VAL A 46 -1.20 -6.62 14.69
CA VAL A 46 -2.08 -7.54 13.95
C VAL A 46 -1.69 -7.61 12.46
N ARG A 47 -1.37 -6.47 11.83
CA ARG A 47 -0.92 -6.41 10.43
C ARG A 47 0.37 -7.20 10.21
N ARG A 48 1.34 -7.09 11.12
CA ARG A 48 2.62 -7.82 11.02
C ARG A 48 2.41 -9.32 11.18
N GLU A 49 1.60 -9.75 12.13
CA GLU A 49 1.27 -11.16 12.34
C GLU A 49 0.55 -11.75 11.11
N TRP A 50 -0.39 -11.00 10.54
CA TRP A 50 -1.10 -11.38 9.32
C TRP A 50 -0.13 -11.60 8.15
N LYS A 51 0.75 -10.62 7.91
CA LYS A 51 1.76 -10.69 6.83
C LYS A 51 2.73 -11.87 7.00
N GLN A 52 3.10 -12.22 8.24
CA GLN A 52 3.98 -13.36 8.51
C GLN A 52 3.32 -14.70 8.16
N ARG A 53 2.01 -14.85 8.43
CA ARG A 53 1.28 -16.09 8.10
C ARG A 53 0.95 -16.23 6.63
N GLN A 54 0.70 -15.12 5.95
CA GLN A 54 0.39 -15.07 4.52
C GLN A 54 1.64 -15.20 3.62
N GLY A 55 2.71 -15.84 4.10
CA GLY A 55 4.04 -15.87 3.49
C GLY A 55 4.05 -15.66 1.96
N THR A 56 4.55 -14.49 1.54
CA THR A 56 4.84 -14.10 0.14
C THR A 56 3.65 -13.84 -0.79
N TYR A 57 2.79 -12.87 -0.50
CA TYR A 57 2.03 -12.18 -1.56
C TYR A 57 2.02 -10.66 -1.32
N GLY A 58 2.84 -9.93 -2.08
CA GLY A 58 2.82 -8.47 -2.16
C GLY A 58 4.00 -7.76 -1.51
N ASP A 59 5.04 -7.54 -2.30
CA ASP A 59 6.16 -6.64 -2.10
C ASP A 59 5.74 -5.26 -1.53
N GLN A 60 6.55 -4.77 -0.59
CA GLN A 60 6.69 -3.38 -0.12
C GLN A 60 5.45 -2.47 -0.07
N VAL A 61 4.90 -2.30 1.13
CA VAL A 61 4.42 -0.96 1.54
C VAL A 61 5.26 -0.52 2.73
N ALA A 62 6.31 0.24 2.42
CA ALA A 62 6.96 1.09 3.42
C ALA A 62 5.91 2.06 3.97
N ASP A 63 6.01 2.38 5.25
CA ASP A 63 5.23 3.43 5.87
C ASP A 63 5.55 4.76 5.16
N GLU A 64 4.72 5.16 4.19
CA GLU A 64 4.74 6.49 3.62
C GLU A 64 3.32 7.07 3.70
N ILE A 65 3.18 8.15 4.47
CA ILE A 65 2.11 9.14 4.30
C ILE A 65 2.40 9.79 2.94
N SER A 66 2.00 9.13 1.86
CA SER A 66 2.29 9.60 0.52
C SER A 66 1.39 10.78 0.18
N LEU A 67 1.99 11.96 0.19
CA LEU A 67 1.45 13.20 -0.36
C LEU A 67 2.12 13.49 -1.71
N GLU A 68 2.47 12.48 -2.50
CA GLU A 68 3.08 12.71 -3.81
C GLU A 68 2.47 11.71 -4.81
N SER A 69 1.60 12.22 -5.69
CA SER A 69 1.09 11.46 -6.83
C SER A 69 2.27 10.99 -7.70
N PRO A 70 2.24 9.78 -8.31
CA PRO A 70 3.34 9.35 -9.16
C PRO A 70 3.42 10.28 -10.37
N SER A 71 4.55 10.97 -10.52
CA SER A 71 4.87 11.73 -11.73
C SER A 71 5.14 10.74 -12.86
N ILE A 72 4.10 10.42 -13.63
CA ILE A 72 4.23 9.73 -14.92
C ILE A 72 5.07 10.63 -15.84
N SER A 73 6.37 10.34 -15.93
CA SER A 73 7.24 10.96 -16.92
C SER A 73 6.93 10.32 -18.28
N LEU A 74 5.98 10.92 -19.02
CA LEU A 74 5.80 10.60 -20.44
C LEU A 74 6.98 11.20 -21.21
N THR A 75 7.95 10.36 -21.56
CA THR A 75 8.96 10.75 -22.55
C THR A 75 8.32 10.72 -23.94
N MET A 76 8.15 11.90 -24.53
CA MET A 76 7.74 12.05 -25.94
C MET A 76 8.97 11.83 -26.83
N ASN A 77 9.04 10.71 -27.54
CA ASN A 77 9.96 10.53 -28.66
C ASN A 77 9.41 11.28 -29.88
N ALA A 78 10.02 12.42 -30.21
CA ALA A 78 9.81 13.08 -31.49
C ALA A 78 10.71 12.43 -32.55
N THR A 79 10.18 11.43 -33.28
CA THR A 79 10.80 10.98 -34.52
C THR A 79 10.40 11.97 -35.63
N GLY A 80 11.19 13.02 -35.78
CA GLY A 80 11.17 13.92 -36.93
C GLY A 80 12.16 13.43 -37.98
N ALA A 81 11.66 12.83 -39.05
CA ALA A 81 12.45 12.60 -40.25
C ALA A 81 12.60 13.95 -40.98
N GLU A 82 13.79 14.54 -40.88
CA GLU A 82 14.19 15.62 -41.76
C GLU A 82 15.49 15.22 -42.45
N THR A 83 15.32 14.79 -43.69
CA THR A 83 16.38 14.54 -44.66
C THR A 83 17.23 15.79 -44.83
N PRO A 84 18.55 15.76 -44.60
CA PRO A 84 19.43 16.81 -45.07
C PRO A 84 19.70 16.56 -46.56
N ALA A 85 19.31 17.53 -47.38
CA ALA A 85 19.73 17.63 -48.77
C ALA A 85 21.27 17.71 -48.86
N ALA A 86 21.78 17.19 -49.96
CA ALA A 86 23.18 17.00 -50.31
C ALA A 86 24.12 18.18 -50.06
N VAL A 87 25.32 17.88 -49.55
CA VAL A 87 26.57 18.36 -50.17
C VAL A 87 27.68 17.32 -49.94
N VAL A 88 28.00 16.58 -50.99
CA VAL A 88 29.25 15.84 -51.14
C VAL A 88 30.31 16.86 -51.55
N LEU A 89 31.36 17.05 -50.75
CA LEU A 89 32.63 17.57 -51.26
C LEU A 89 33.80 16.83 -50.61
N HIS A 90 34.71 16.48 -51.51
CA HIS A 90 35.70 15.42 -51.45
C HIS A 90 37.03 15.92 -50.88
N ASP A 91 37.77 14.98 -50.31
CA ASP A 91 39.16 15.04 -49.87
C ASP A 91 40.12 15.75 -50.84
N SER A 92 41.03 16.58 -50.28
CA SER A 92 42.40 16.86 -50.78
C SER A 92 43.25 17.48 -49.68
#